data_AF-A0A9W7D5R3-F1
#
_entry.id   AF-A0A9W7D5R3-F1
#
_cell.length_a   1.000
_cell.length_b   1.000
_cell.length_c   1.000
_cell.angle_alpha   90.00
_cell.angle_beta   90.00
_cell.angle_gamma   90.00
#
_symmetry.space_group_name_H-M   'P 1'
#
loop_
_entity.id
_entity.type
_entity.pdbx_description
1 polymer ?
#
loop_
_entity_poly.entity_id
_entity_poly.type
_entity_poly.pdbx_seq_one_letter_code
_entity_poly.pdbx_strand_id
1 'polypeptide(L)'
;MEDRLEYPAALALAGEDKCLHSSFPLDDLTIMLLSMMHWHRLDSVPWTKYVPHRYFTVASVALEGLRRTGTHIPEWRVTPGPSLDDGEIDLLESEDEAEDKAEKDEDYNPHQDQDDGIDDEDEIPDDASDDGVLNVAQRTTKRRRLSQSSAGVSTPKKVKTKSPVKTKVKAGRRNASTATVLAVKGPQHLDAKECRGIESPGLGITTSMYFGVRMKPGDPTAHASFQTQGFPDFFSNRHDLDILKERCDGEELKAFLATRPWTKLSDTRRTEFFFHRRVDLGHEVVRALEDWVDFMEENVEALWHATHWVVLDRDSTSKFIRKTSVRRLKLHESVRKKVIARDKQLKKVAPASVWNEPGRWKFPKRIRYWVLVSRSHTKPGTNANYSLKEQVELLDAREPARLQWGACSSDEARIAHLPEDVRRKLIPSGQRDYLDD
;
A
#
# COMPACT_ATOMS: atom_id res chain seq x y z
N MET A 1 16.45 25.43 -29.44
CA MET A 1 16.77 24.49 -30.55
C MET A 1 17.62 23.43 -29.90
N GLU A 2 17.00 22.36 -29.40
CA GLU A 2 17.73 21.30 -28.68
C GLU A 2 18.50 20.44 -29.69
N ASP A 3 19.82 20.40 -29.57
CA ASP A 3 20.66 19.50 -30.35
C ASP A 3 20.35 18.05 -29.93
N ARG A 4 19.68 17.33 -30.82
CA ARG A 4 19.52 15.88 -30.68
C ARG A 4 20.88 15.23 -30.88
N LEU A 5 21.49 14.73 -29.79
CA LEU A 5 22.68 13.89 -29.90
C LEU A 5 22.38 12.71 -30.84
N GLU A 6 23.24 12.52 -31.83
CA GLU A 6 23.20 11.32 -32.66
C GLU A 6 23.54 10.07 -31.82
N TYR A 7 22.98 8.92 -32.21
CA TYR A 7 23.12 7.67 -31.47
C TYR A 7 24.58 7.29 -31.09
N PRO A 8 25.61 7.47 -31.95
CA PRO A 8 27.00 7.19 -31.55
C PRO A 8 27.51 8.12 -30.44
N ALA A 9 27.12 9.41 -30.47
CA ALA A 9 27.50 10.38 -29.45
C ALA A 9 26.76 10.10 -28.13
N ALA A 10 25.48 9.74 -28.19
CA ALA A 10 24.72 9.31 -27.01
C ALA A 10 25.28 8.03 -26.38
N LEU A 11 25.75 7.07 -27.20
CA LEU A 11 26.37 5.84 -26.72
C LEU A 11 27.75 6.09 -26.09
N ALA A 12 28.57 6.98 -26.67
CA ALA A 12 29.82 7.41 -26.06
C ALA A 12 29.57 8.12 -24.71
N LEU A 13 28.58 9.01 -24.67
CA LEU A 13 28.15 9.73 -23.47
C LEU A 13 27.66 8.77 -22.37
N ALA A 14 26.94 7.71 -22.73
CA ALA A 14 26.51 6.64 -21.83
C ALA A 14 27.64 5.67 -21.40
N GLY A 15 28.84 5.79 -21.98
CA GLY A 15 30.05 5.10 -21.55
C GLY A 15 30.89 5.88 -20.53
N GLU A 16 30.57 7.15 -20.27
CA GLU A 16 31.31 8.00 -19.34
C GLU A 16 30.90 7.79 -17.87
N ASP A 17 31.84 8.05 -16.96
CA ASP A 17 31.65 7.95 -15.51
C ASP A 17 31.01 9.22 -14.92
N LYS A 18 29.75 9.48 -15.28
CA LYS A 18 29.01 10.68 -14.86
C LYS A 18 27.56 10.40 -14.49
N CYS A 19 26.92 11.34 -13.80
CA CYS A 19 25.50 11.22 -13.46
C CYS A 19 24.63 11.39 -14.71
N LEU A 20 23.95 10.32 -15.14
CA LEU A 20 23.05 10.34 -16.31
C LEU A 20 21.58 10.01 -15.97
N HIS A 21 21.27 9.63 -14.74
CA HIS A 21 19.92 9.16 -14.39
C HIS A 21 18.84 10.25 -14.53
N SER A 22 19.22 11.52 -14.48
CA SER A 22 18.35 12.68 -14.73
C SER A 22 18.11 12.96 -16.22
N SER A 23 18.92 12.40 -17.12
CA SER A 23 18.81 12.59 -18.57
C SER A 23 17.82 11.64 -19.25
N PHE A 24 17.19 10.74 -18.48
CA PHE A 24 16.27 9.73 -19.00
C PHE A 24 14.88 9.88 -18.37
N PRO A 25 13.79 9.71 -19.14
CA PRO A 25 12.47 9.46 -18.59
C PRO A 25 12.48 8.26 -17.63
N LEU A 26 11.68 8.32 -16.57
CA LEU A 26 11.60 7.27 -15.54
C LEU A 26 11.37 5.87 -16.12
N ASP A 27 10.45 5.75 -17.08
CA ASP A 27 10.09 4.46 -17.70
C ASP A 27 11.27 3.89 -18.50
N ASP A 28 11.95 4.72 -19.29
CA ASP A 28 13.14 4.34 -20.06
C ASP A 28 14.31 3.95 -19.12
N LEU A 29 14.54 4.72 -18.06
CA LEU A 29 15.54 4.40 -17.03
C LEU A 29 15.23 3.06 -16.34
N THR A 30 13.97 2.79 -16.04
CA THR A 30 13.54 1.53 -15.43
C THR A 30 13.77 0.35 -16.37
N ILE A 31 13.44 0.48 -17.66
CA ILE A 31 13.67 -0.56 -18.68
C ILE A 31 15.18 -0.81 -18.89
N MET A 32 15.99 0.26 -18.91
CA MET A 32 17.45 0.14 -18.97
C MET A 32 18.01 -0.65 -17.79
N LEU A 33 17.68 -0.25 -16.56
CA LEU A 33 18.20 -0.90 -15.36
C LEU A 33 17.73 -2.35 -15.27
N LEU A 34 16.46 -2.63 -15.60
CA LEU A 34 15.94 -4.00 -15.68
C LEU A 34 16.74 -4.84 -16.69
N SER A 35 17.04 -4.27 -17.87
CA SER A 35 17.82 -4.95 -18.91
C SER A 35 19.25 -5.22 -18.44
N MET A 36 19.92 -4.22 -17.86
CA MET A 36 21.28 -4.38 -17.31
C MET A 36 21.32 -5.39 -16.16
N MET A 37 20.30 -5.43 -15.30
CA MET A 37 20.17 -6.42 -14.23
C MET A 37 19.96 -7.83 -14.79
N HIS A 38 19.10 -8.00 -15.81
CA HIS A 38 18.86 -9.30 -16.44
C HIS A 38 20.13 -9.87 -17.08
N TRP A 39 20.92 -9.03 -17.77
CA TRP A 39 22.14 -9.44 -18.44
C TRP A 39 23.40 -9.40 -17.54
N HIS A 40 23.25 -9.09 -16.24
CA HIS A 40 24.37 -8.92 -15.29
C HIS A 40 25.44 -7.91 -15.75
N ARG A 41 25.00 -6.77 -16.28
CA ARG A 41 25.84 -5.69 -16.87
C ARG A 41 25.85 -4.38 -16.09
N LEU A 42 25.27 -4.31 -14.89
CA LEU A 42 25.31 -3.08 -14.08
C LEU A 42 26.74 -2.59 -13.85
N ASP A 43 27.62 -3.48 -13.38
CA ASP A 43 29.04 -3.17 -13.13
C ASP A 43 29.84 -2.85 -14.41
N SER A 44 29.26 -3.11 -15.60
CA SER A 44 29.85 -2.74 -16.90
C SER A 44 29.51 -1.32 -17.35
N VAL A 45 28.63 -0.59 -16.64
CA VAL A 45 28.09 0.71 -17.07
C VAL A 45 28.40 1.75 -15.98
N PRO A 46 29.45 2.59 -16.17
CA PRO A 46 30.01 3.42 -15.09
C PRO A 46 29.00 4.31 -14.36
N TRP A 47 28.07 4.91 -15.10
CA TRP A 47 27.08 5.83 -14.53
C TRP A 47 26.05 5.19 -13.59
N THR A 48 25.89 3.85 -13.60
CA THR A 48 24.89 3.15 -12.78
C THR A 48 25.11 3.37 -11.29
N LYS A 49 26.35 3.54 -10.84
CA LYS A 49 26.67 3.81 -9.43
C LYS A 49 26.11 5.14 -8.90
N TYR A 50 25.79 6.08 -9.79
CA TYR A 50 25.15 7.36 -9.46
C TYR A 50 23.61 7.31 -9.51
N VAL A 51 23.02 6.16 -9.80
CA VAL A 51 21.56 5.97 -9.87
C VAL A 51 21.01 5.78 -8.44
N PRO A 52 20.05 6.59 -7.98
CA PRO A 52 19.45 6.40 -6.66
C PRO A 52 18.78 5.03 -6.48
N HIS A 53 18.91 4.44 -5.30
CA HIS A 53 18.48 3.06 -4.99
C HIS A 53 16.99 2.76 -5.31
N ARG A 54 16.13 3.79 -5.31
CA ARG A 54 14.72 3.69 -5.74
C ARG A 54 14.58 3.10 -7.15
N TYR A 55 15.35 3.55 -8.13
CA TYR A 55 15.22 3.09 -9.52
C TYR A 55 15.64 1.62 -9.67
N PHE A 56 16.69 1.19 -8.96
CA PHE A 56 17.06 -0.22 -8.85
C PHE A 56 15.96 -1.06 -8.20
N THR A 57 15.25 -0.52 -7.21
CA THR A 57 14.12 -1.21 -6.56
C THR A 57 12.98 -1.43 -7.56
N VAL A 58 12.59 -0.40 -8.34
CA VAL A 58 11.56 -0.54 -9.38
C VAL A 58 11.99 -1.55 -10.45
N ALA A 59 13.22 -1.44 -10.95
CA ALA A 59 13.79 -2.37 -11.93
C ALA A 59 13.86 -3.82 -11.41
N SER A 60 14.16 -4.02 -10.11
CA SER A 60 14.18 -5.34 -9.46
C SER A 60 12.79 -5.96 -9.39
N VAL A 61 11.79 -5.20 -8.93
CA VAL A 61 10.39 -5.65 -8.88
C VAL A 61 9.89 -5.99 -10.28
N ALA A 62 10.25 -5.18 -11.28
CA ALA A 62 9.88 -5.39 -12.66
C ALA A 62 10.58 -6.63 -13.29
N LEU A 63 11.87 -6.85 -13.01
CA LEU A 63 12.61 -8.04 -13.44
C LEU A 63 12.03 -9.32 -12.82
N GLU A 64 11.64 -9.28 -11.56
CA GLU A 64 11.04 -10.41 -10.86
C GLU A 64 9.60 -10.67 -11.33
N GLY A 65 8.84 -9.64 -11.67
CA GLY A 65 7.55 -9.78 -12.38
C GLY A 65 7.73 -10.49 -13.72
N LEU A 66 8.72 -10.07 -14.51
CA LEU A 66 9.07 -10.66 -15.80
C LEU A 66 9.40 -12.16 -15.71
N ARG A 67 10.18 -12.54 -14.68
CA ARG A 67 10.55 -13.94 -14.38
C ARG A 67 9.32 -14.81 -14.08
N ARG A 68 8.29 -14.26 -13.44
CA ARG A 68 7.04 -14.98 -13.10
C ARG A 68 6.09 -15.13 -14.28
N THR A 69 6.03 -14.15 -15.18
CA THR A 69 5.15 -14.17 -16.36
C THR A 69 5.76 -14.86 -17.57
N GLY A 70 7.06 -15.18 -17.56
CA GLY A 70 7.76 -15.80 -18.68
C GLY A 70 7.87 -14.92 -19.93
N THR A 71 7.64 -13.62 -19.78
CA THR A 71 7.66 -12.64 -20.87
C THR A 71 9.09 -12.20 -21.20
N HIS A 72 9.37 -11.87 -22.46
CA HIS A 72 10.66 -11.30 -22.84
C HIS A 72 10.83 -9.87 -22.29
N ILE A 73 12.07 -9.44 -22.05
CA ILE A 73 12.40 -8.06 -21.70
C ILE A 73 11.74 -7.09 -22.71
N PRO A 74 11.10 -5.99 -22.26
CA PRO A 74 10.58 -4.97 -23.16
C PRO A 74 11.66 -4.48 -24.13
N GLU A 75 11.39 -4.57 -25.43
CA GLU A 75 12.27 -4.04 -26.46
C GLU A 75 12.32 -2.51 -26.34
N TRP A 76 13.51 -1.92 -26.23
CA TRP A 76 13.66 -0.47 -26.14
C TRP A 76 13.23 0.16 -27.47
N ARG A 77 12.05 0.79 -27.45
CA ARG A 77 11.54 1.58 -28.58
C ARG A 77 11.64 3.05 -28.22
N VAL A 78 12.59 3.74 -28.84
CA VAL A 78 12.74 5.20 -28.72
C VAL A 78 11.49 5.88 -29.28
N THR A 79 10.54 6.21 -28.40
CA THR A 79 9.40 7.06 -28.75
C THR A 79 9.84 8.53 -28.73
N PRO A 80 9.63 9.31 -29.80
CA PRO A 80 9.87 10.75 -29.77
C PRO A 80 8.85 11.43 -28.84
N GLY A 81 9.25 11.66 -27.58
CA GLY A 81 8.53 12.49 -26.63
C GLY A 81 8.72 13.99 -26.89
N PRO A 82 7.90 14.88 -26.28
CA PRO A 82 8.09 16.32 -26.34
C PRO A 82 9.39 16.75 -25.64
N SER A 83 9.87 17.96 -25.95
CA SER A 83 11.02 18.58 -25.30
C SER A 83 10.82 18.75 -23.81
N LEU A 84 11.95 18.94 -23.10
CA LEU A 84 11.95 19.38 -21.71
C LEU A 84 11.17 20.71 -21.60
N ASP A 85 10.25 20.77 -20.66
CA ASP A 85 9.61 22.02 -20.20
C ASP A 85 9.75 22.06 -18.67
N ASP A 86 10.19 23.20 -18.17
CA ASP A 86 10.86 23.30 -16.88
C ASP A 86 9.87 23.31 -15.70
N GLY A 87 9.55 22.10 -15.22
CA GLY A 87 9.05 21.93 -13.87
C GLY A 87 10.21 21.85 -12.88
N GLU A 88 10.65 23.00 -12.34
CA GLU A 88 11.61 23.05 -11.23
C GLU A 88 11.12 22.14 -10.08
N ILE A 89 11.80 21.01 -9.90
CA ILE A 89 11.74 20.24 -8.65
C ILE A 89 12.89 20.76 -7.81
N ASP A 90 12.56 21.62 -6.85
CA ASP A 90 13.50 22.27 -5.94
C ASP A 90 14.36 21.22 -5.20
N LEU A 91 15.63 21.13 -5.58
CA LEU A 91 16.59 20.17 -5.05
C LEU A 91 17.27 20.75 -3.80
N LEU A 92 16.54 20.77 -2.69
CA LEU A 92 17.15 20.95 -1.38
C LEU A 92 17.68 19.61 -0.84
N GLU A 93 19.00 19.45 -0.94
CA GLU A 93 19.74 18.58 -0.04
C GLU A 93 19.37 18.98 1.41
N SER A 94 18.68 18.09 2.11
CA SER A 94 18.36 18.25 3.52
C SER A 94 18.60 16.95 4.25
N GLU A 95 19.45 17.04 5.27
CA GLU A 95 19.74 15.97 6.22
C GLU A 95 18.48 15.65 7.05
N ASP A 96 18.51 14.50 7.72
CA ASP A 96 17.51 13.94 8.63
C ASP A 96 16.49 14.93 9.24
N GLU A 97 15.21 14.77 8.90
CA GLU A 97 14.02 14.78 9.80
C GLU A 97 12.74 14.60 8.94
N ALA A 98 12.48 13.36 8.52
CA ALA A 98 11.25 13.03 7.79
C ALA A 98 10.05 12.92 8.74
N GLU A 99 9.37 14.04 9.03
CA GLU A 99 7.95 14.00 9.39
C GLU A 99 7.15 13.44 8.20
N ASP A 100 6.85 12.15 8.24
CA ASP A 100 6.03 11.44 7.25
C ASP A 100 4.68 12.17 7.06
N LYS A 101 4.58 13.00 6.01
CA LYS A 101 3.32 13.44 5.42
C LYS A 101 2.64 12.22 4.81
N ALA A 102 1.99 11.43 5.66
CA ALA A 102 1.32 10.20 5.29
C ALA A 102 0.34 10.46 4.13
N GLU A 103 0.44 9.63 3.09
CA GLU A 103 -0.40 9.72 1.90
C GLU A 103 -1.88 9.70 2.29
N LYS A 104 -2.60 10.73 1.87
CA LYS A 104 -4.00 10.96 2.21
C LYS A 104 -4.89 10.05 1.37
N ASP A 105 -5.04 8.80 1.78
CA ASP A 105 -6.15 7.95 1.32
C ASP A 105 -7.47 8.63 1.76
N GLU A 106 -8.56 8.53 1.00
CA GLU A 106 -9.80 9.24 1.37
C GLU A 106 -10.53 8.59 2.56
N ASP A 107 -10.14 7.35 2.93
CA ASP A 107 -10.46 6.69 4.22
C ASP A 107 -9.35 6.92 5.29
N TYR A 108 -8.32 7.72 5.01
CA TYR A 108 -7.22 8.05 5.93
C TYR A 108 -7.04 9.57 6.03
N ASN A 109 -7.76 10.21 6.96
CA ASN A 109 -7.64 11.64 7.25
C ASN A 109 -7.24 11.88 8.72
N PRO A 110 -5.95 12.10 9.03
CA PRO A 110 -5.45 12.22 10.41
C PRO A 110 -5.80 13.54 11.13
N HIS A 111 -6.73 14.34 10.60
CA HIS A 111 -7.01 15.72 11.05
C HIS A 111 -8.51 16.07 11.18
N GLN A 112 -9.39 15.11 11.52
CA GLN A 112 -10.82 15.40 11.76
C GLN A 112 -11.32 15.09 13.19
N ASP A 113 -10.61 14.29 13.99
CA ASP A 113 -11.02 13.89 15.35
C ASP A 113 -10.73 14.96 16.44
N GLN A 114 -10.95 16.26 16.18
CA GLN A 114 -10.81 17.33 17.20
C GLN A 114 -12.10 18.01 17.62
N ASP A 115 -13.24 17.69 17.00
CA ASP A 115 -14.55 18.23 17.40
C ASP A 115 -15.66 17.20 17.16
N ASP A 116 -15.77 16.24 18.09
CA ASP A 116 -16.97 15.43 18.32
C ASP A 116 -16.95 15.02 19.80
N GLY A 117 -17.43 15.94 20.65
CA GLY A 117 -17.65 15.67 22.06
C GLY A 117 -18.73 14.60 22.24
N ILE A 118 -18.34 13.44 22.73
CA ILE A 118 -19.28 12.40 23.19
C ILE A 118 -19.34 12.51 24.71
N ASP A 119 -20.52 12.83 25.25
CA ASP A 119 -20.81 12.67 26.66
C ASP A 119 -20.64 11.19 27.05
N ASP A 120 -19.64 10.91 27.89
CA ASP A 120 -19.54 9.66 28.63
C ASP A 120 -20.31 9.81 29.95
N GLU A 121 -21.61 9.46 29.95
CA GLU A 121 -22.35 9.16 31.18
C GLU A 121 -22.74 7.67 31.20
N ASP A 122 -22.08 6.92 32.08
CA ASP A 122 -22.60 5.72 32.74
C ASP A 122 -21.95 5.67 34.15
N GLU A 123 -22.77 5.81 35.20
CA GLU A 123 -22.36 6.01 36.60
C GLU A 123 -21.80 4.74 37.27
N ILE A 124 -20.83 4.88 38.19
CA ILE A 124 -20.79 4.20 39.52
C ILE A 124 -20.18 5.20 40.53
N PRO A 125 -20.76 5.40 41.74
CA PRO A 125 -20.38 6.49 42.66
C PRO A 125 -19.28 6.10 43.66
N ASP A 126 -18.59 7.11 44.23
CA ASP A 126 -18.67 7.40 45.69
C ASP A 126 -17.80 8.59 46.16
N ASP A 127 -18.26 9.17 47.27
CA ASP A 127 -17.63 10.13 48.22
C ASP A 127 -17.50 11.64 47.86
N ALA A 128 -17.43 12.46 48.91
CA ALA A 128 -17.96 13.83 48.96
C ALA A 128 -16.93 14.93 49.28
N SER A 129 -17.46 16.16 49.41
CA SER A 129 -16.86 17.41 49.93
C SER A 129 -16.12 18.36 48.96
N ASP A 130 -16.86 19.40 48.53
CA ASP A 130 -16.62 20.84 48.86
C ASP A 130 -15.19 21.41 48.62
N ASP A 131 -14.94 22.49 47.88
CA ASP A 131 -15.53 23.84 47.95
C ASP A 131 -14.94 24.73 46.80
N GLY A 132 -15.51 25.91 46.50
CA GLY A 132 -14.69 27.07 46.11
C GLY A 132 -14.75 27.71 44.70
N VAL A 133 -15.67 28.69 44.55
CA VAL A 133 -15.47 30.02 43.87
C VAL A 133 -15.28 30.14 42.33
N LEU A 134 -16.40 30.46 41.67
CA LEU A 134 -16.65 31.60 40.74
C LEU A 134 -15.49 32.29 39.97
N ASN A 135 -15.66 32.47 38.65
CA ASN A 135 -15.55 33.82 38.05
C ASN A 135 -16.27 33.98 36.69
N VAL A 136 -16.72 35.21 36.39
CA VAL A 136 -17.61 35.55 35.26
C VAL A 136 -17.01 36.64 34.36
N ALA A 137 -16.97 36.41 33.04
CA ALA A 137 -16.93 37.43 31.97
C ALA A 137 -16.86 36.75 30.58
N GLN A 138 -17.35 37.29 29.46
CA GLN A 138 -18.48 38.19 29.18
C GLN A 138 -18.75 38.13 27.66
N ARG A 139 -20.00 37.87 27.21
CA ARG A 139 -20.36 37.92 25.79
C ARG A 139 -20.63 39.37 25.36
N THR A 140 -20.06 39.83 24.24
CA THR A 140 -20.59 41.00 23.52
C THR A 140 -20.61 40.82 21.99
N THR A 141 -21.58 41.44 21.34
CA THR A 141 -21.87 41.35 19.89
C THR A 141 -21.92 42.75 19.27
N LYS A 142 -21.39 42.97 18.05
CA LYS A 142 -22.09 43.74 16.97
C LYS A 142 -21.35 43.95 15.63
N ARG A 143 -22.07 43.62 14.54
CA ARG A 143 -22.35 44.41 13.31
C ARG A 143 -21.26 45.19 12.52
N ARG A 144 -21.03 44.70 11.29
CA ARG A 144 -21.53 45.25 9.98
C ARG A 144 -21.17 46.69 9.52
N ARG A 145 -20.65 46.81 8.29
CA ARG A 145 -20.87 47.96 7.37
C ARG A 145 -21.05 47.52 5.89
N LEU A 146 -21.78 48.33 5.13
CA LEU A 146 -22.21 48.17 3.71
C LEU A 146 -22.06 49.55 3.00
N SER A 147 -22.30 49.58 1.66
CA SER A 147 -22.59 50.72 0.73
C SER A 147 -21.50 50.98 -0.35
N GLN A 148 -21.76 51.24 -1.65
CA GLN A 148 -22.97 51.03 -2.49
C GLN A 148 -22.72 51.32 -4.02
N SER A 149 -23.53 50.72 -4.93
CA SER A 149 -24.12 51.26 -6.21
C SER A 149 -23.34 52.14 -7.24
N SER A 150 -23.61 52.22 -8.55
CA SER A 150 -24.46 51.47 -9.54
C SER A 150 -24.43 52.13 -10.95
N ALA A 151 -24.65 51.38 -12.05
CA ALA A 151 -25.26 51.84 -13.33
C ALA A 151 -25.71 50.62 -14.18
N GLY A 152 -26.64 50.78 -15.14
CA GLY A 152 -27.22 49.66 -15.93
C GLY A 152 -27.78 50.05 -17.32
N VAL A 153 -28.73 49.24 -17.87
CA VAL A 153 -29.36 49.26 -19.24
C VAL A 153 -28.57 48.42 -20.28
N SER A 154 -29.10 47.54 -21.16
CA SER A 154 -30.46 47.03 -21.53
C SER A 154 -30.44 45.59 -22.14
N THR A 155 -31.62 44.98 -22.38
CA THR A 155 -31.88 43.63 -23.00
C THR A 155 -32.34 43.77 -24.50
N PRO A 156 -32.65 42.74 -25.37
CA PRO A 156 -33.14 41.36 -25.09
C PRO A 156 -32.89 40.15 -26.08
N LYS A 157 -33.27 38.94 -25.60
CA LYS A 157 -33.86 37.74 -26.26
C LYS A 157 -33.36 37.20 -27.64
N LYS A 158 -33.09 35.88 -27.68
CA LYS A 158 -33.52 34.97 -28.79
C LYS A 158 -33.79 33.53 -28.31
N VAL A 159 -34.62 32.79 -29.05
CA VAL A 159 -35.24 31.49 -28.72
C VAL A 159 -34.88 30.45 -29.80
N LYS A 160 -35.12 29.14 -29.53
CA LYS A 160 -35.11 27.93 -30.42
C LYS A 160 -33.82 27.08 -30.33
N THR A 161 -33.79 25.75 -30.45
CA THR A 161 -34.84 24.70 -30.62
C THR A 161 -34.30 23.30 -30.21
N LYS A 162 -35.16 22.26 -30.22
CA LYS A 162 -34.81 20.84 -30.01
C LYS A 162 -33.82 20.27 -31.07
N SER A 163 -33.18 19.16 -30.72
CA SER A 163 -32.08 18.43 -31.39
C SER A 163 -32.33 17.99 -32.85
N PRO A 164 -31.28 17.56 -33.60
CA PRO A 164 -30.95 16.12 -33.57
C PRO A 164 -29.44 15.76 -33.62
N VAL A 165 -29.20 14.49 -33.31
CA VAL A 165 -27.95 13.70 -33.34
C VAL A 165 -26.96 14.05 -34.47
N LYS A 166 -25.69 14.28 -34.13
CA LYS A 166 -24.53 13.85 -34.93
C LYS A 166 -23.40 13.34 -34.03
N THR A 167 -23.20 12.02 -34.03
CA THR A 167 -22.05 11.33 -33.44
C THR A 167 -20.75 11.81 -34.09
N LYS A 168 -19.94 12.58 -33.36
CA LYS A 168 -18.53 12.78 -33.68
C LYS A 168 -17.69 11.86 -32.78
N VAL A 169 -17.45 10.65 -33.28
CA VAL A 169 -16.39 9.78 -32.74
C VAL A 169 -15.06 10.48 -32.97
N LYS A 170 -14.54 11.17 -31.95
CA LYS A 170 -13.12 11.56 -31.91
C LYS A 170 -12.33 10.27 -31.70
N ALA A 171 -11.89 9.67 -32.80
CA ALA A 171 -10.84 8.65 -32.79
C ALA A 171 -9.50 9.31 -32.37
N GLY A 172 -9.38 9.64 -31.08
CA GLY A 172 -8.10 9.95 -30.48
C GLY A 172 -7.24 8.69 -30.46
N ARG A 173 -5.94 8.84 -30.77
CA ARG A 173 -4.94 7.78 -30.54
C ARG A 173 -5.15 7.19 -29.15
N ARG A 174 -5.34 5.87 -29.08
CA ARG A 174 -5.33 5.16 -27.80
C ARG A 174 -3.91 5.26 -27.25
N ASN A 175 -3.73 6.03 -26.18
CA ASN A 175 -2.57 5.92 -25.32
C ASN A 175 -2.40 4.44 -24.93
N ALA A 176 -1.17 3.97 -24.75
CA ALA A 176 -0.93 2.65 -24.18
C ALA A 176 -1.68 2.59 -22.84
N SER A 177 -2.60 1.62 -22.70
CA SER A 177 -3.44 1.55 -21.51
C SER A 177 -2.58 1.11 -20.34
N THR A 178 -2.37 2.00 -19.39
CA THR A 178 -1.80 1.69 -18.07
C THR A 178 -2.77 0.87 -17.21
N ALA A 179 -3.95 0.52 -17.72
CA ALA A 179 -4.91 -0.36 -17.11
C ALA A 179 -5.06 -1.68 -17.91
N THR A 180 -5.25 -2.80 -17.19
CA THR A 180 -5.63 -4.10 -17.76
C THR A 180 -6.99 -4.08 -18.48
N VAL A 181 -7.31 -5.16 -19.20
CA VAL A 181 -8.51 -5.26 -20.03
C VAL A 181 -9.80 -5.09 -19.22
N LEU A 182 -9.92 -5.74 -18.05
CA LEU A 182 -11.12 -5.58 -17.22
C LEU A 182 -11.13 -4.23 -16.49
N ALA A 183 -9.97 -3.70 -16.10
CA ALA A 183 -9.87 -2.35 -15.53
C ALA A 183 -10.31 -1.23 -16.49
N VAL A 184 -10.02 -1.37 -17.80
CA VAL A 184 -10.55 -0.48 -18.85
C VAL A 184 -12.04 -0.68 -19.06
N LYS A 185 -12.54 -1.92 -19.02
CA LYS A 185 -13.97 -2.24 -19.14
C LYS A 185 -14.80 -1.60 -18.03
N GLY A 186 -14.26 -1.58 -16.81
CA GLY A 186 -14.82 -0.92 -15.63
C GLY A 186 -15.93 -1.74 -14.94
N PRO A 187 -16.12 -1.58 -13.61
CA PRO A 187 -16.97 -2.47 -12.80
C PRO A 187 -18.38 -2.68 -13.34
N GLN A 188 -19.03 -1.60 -13.82
CA GLN A 188 -20.42 -1.60 -14.27
C GLN A 188 -20.66 -2.30 -15.63
N HIS A 189 -19.61 -2.76 -16.30
CA HIS A 189 -19.69 -3.46 -17.59
C HIS A 189 -19.13 -4.89 -17.54
N LEU A 190 -18.73 -5.36 -16.36
CA LEU A 190 -18.24 -6.72 -16.18
C LEU A 190 -19.38 -7.74 -16.16
N ASP A 191 -19.13 -8.92 -16.73
CA ASP A 191 -20.03 -10.07 -16.60
C ASP A 191 -19.79 -10.87 -15.30
N ALA A 192 -20.69 -11.82 -15.03
CA ALA A 192 -20.69 -12.62 -13.80
C ALA A 192 -19.50 -13.61 -13.70
N LYS A 193 -18.68 -13.78 -14.74
CA LYS A 193 -17.43 -14.54 -14.76
C LYS A 193 -16.22 -13.61 -14.60
N GLU A 194 -16.20 -12.47 -15.28
CA GLU A 194 -15.16 -11.44 -15.13
C GLU A 194 -15.10 -10.89 -13.70
N CYS A 195 -16.25 -10.67 -13.05
CA CYS A 195 -16.36 -10.31 -11.62
C CYS A 195 -15.80 -11.36 -10.65
N ARG A 196 -15.41 -12.55 -11.11
CA ARG A 196 -14.78 -13.61 -10.31
C ARG A 196 -13.26 -13.64 -10.44
N GLY A 197 -12.71 -12.94 -11.42
CA GLY A 197 -11.28 -12.92 -11.72
C GLY A 197 -10.47 -12.03 -10.77
N ILE A 198 -9.19 -12.35 -10.66
CA ILE A 198 -8.14 -11.44 -10.22
C ILE A 198 -7.16 -11.31 -11.38
N GLU A 199 -6.93 -10.08 -11.84
CA GLU A 199 -5.92 -9.81 -12.85
C GLU A 199 -4.54 -9.64 -12.20
N SER A 200 -3.53 -10.26 -12.81
CA SER A 200 -2.12 -10.01 -12.48
C SER A 200 -1.63 -8.79 -13.27
N PRO A 201 -1.29 -7.65 -12.65
CA PRO A 201 -0.69 -6.52 -13.35
C PRO A 201 0.64 -6.92 -14.00
N GLY A 202 0.77 -6.65 -15.29
CA GLY A 202 2.06 -6.66 -15.99
C GLY A 202 2.89 -5.41 -15.68
N LEU A 203 4.08 -5.32 -16.28
CA LEU A 203 4.94 -4.14 -16.16
C LEU A 203 4.26 -2.90 -16.75
N GLY A 204 4.40 -1.75 -16.08
CA GLY A 204 3.75 -0.49 -16.48
C GLY A 204 2.23 -0.42 -16.24
N ILE A 205 1.62 -1.45 -15.64
CA ILE A 205 0.19 -1.45 -15.32
C ILE A 205 -0.07 -0.78 -13.96
N THR A 206 -0.74 0.36 -13.99
CA THR A 206 -1.15 1.16 -12.82
C THR A 206 -2.59 0.93 -12.38
N THR A 207 -3.37 0.07 -13.05
CA THR A 207 -4.70 -0.37 -12.56
C THR A 207 -5.04 -1.79 -13.02
N SER A 208 -5.55 -2.63 -12.11
CA SER A 208 -5.99 -4.02 -12.35
C SER A 208 -7.33 -4.33 -11.68
N MET A 209 -8.08 -5.33 -12.14
CA MET A 209 -9.36 -5.76 -11.57
C MET A 209 -9.21 -6.92 -10.58
N TYR A 210 -9.77 -6.77 -9.38
CA TYR A 210 -9.86 -7.82 -8.35
C TYR A 210 -11.32 -7.99 -7.96
N PHE A 211 -11.93 -9.14 -8.27
CA PHE A 211 -13.35 -9.43 -7.99
C PHE A 211 -14.33 -8.32 -8.41
N GLY A 212 -14.08 -7.68 -9.56
CA GLY A 212 -14.89 -6.56 -10.05
C GLY A 212 -14.68 -5.21 -9.37
N VAL A 213 -13.59 -5.03 -8.61
CA VAL A 213 -13.13 -3.75 -8.05
C VAL A 213 -11.78 -3.38 -8.65
N ARG A 214 -11.59 -2.12 -9.07
CA ARG A 214 -10.29 -1.66 -9.57
C ARG A 214 -9.32 -1.43 -8.42
N MET A 215 -8.15 -2.03 -8.53
CA MET A 215 -7.01 -1.88 -7.64
C MET A 215 -5.89 -1.14 -8.37
N LYS A 216 -5.16 -0.29 -7.64
CA LYS A 216 -3.93 0.36 -8.11
C LYS A 216 -2.74 -0.25 -7.37
N PRO A 217 -1.57 -0.41 -8.00
CA PRO A 217 -0.35 -0.75 -7.27
C PRO A 217 0.01 0.41 -6.32
N GLY A 218 0.73 0.11 -5.24
CA GLY A 218 1.39 1.15 -4.45
C GLY A 218 2.32 1.96 -5.34
N ASP A 219 2.36 3.28 -5.15
CA ASP A 219 3.21 4.16 -5.96
C ASP A 219 4.69 3.84 -5.70
N PRO A 220 5.46 3.41 -6.72
CA PRO A 220 6.89 3.09 -6.57
C PRO A 220 7.80 4.32 -6.73
N THR A 221 7.22 5.48 -7.05
CA THR A 221 7.89 6.77 -7.28
C THR A 221 7.66 7.74 -6.13
N ALA A 222 6.57 7.58 -5.38
CA ALA A 222 6.29 8.35 -4.18
C ALA A 222 7.46 8.24 -3.19
N HIS A 223 7.89 9.39 -2.67
CA HIS A 223 8.90 9.45 -1.61
C HIS A 223 8.41 8.81 -0.30
N ALA A 224 7.08 8.62 -0.15
CA ALA A 224 6.46 7.90 0.95
C ALA A 224 6.81 6.39 0.90
N SER A 225 7.23 5.87 2.05
CA SER A 225 7.93 4.58 2.17
C SER A 225 7.33 3.40 1.38
N PHE A 226 8.14 2.75 0.53
CA PHE A 226 7.85 1.44 -0.07
C PHE A 226 7.32 0.44 0.95
N GLN A 227 6.31 -0.35 0.59
CA GLN A 227 5.73 -1.37 1.47
C GLN A 227 6.79 -2.34 2.03
N THR A 228 6.54 -2.83 3.25
CA THR A 228 7.32 -3.89 3.90
C THR A 228 7.39 -5.11 2.99
N GLN A 229 8.61 -5.56 2.69
CA GLN A 229 8.87 -6.57 1.67
C GLN A 229 8.02 -7.84 1.87
N GLY A 230 7.41 -8.28 0.78
CA GLY A 230 6.64 -9.53 0.71
C GLY A 230 5.14 -9.35 0.97
N PHE A 231 4.71 -8.27 1.62
CA PHE A 231 3.29 -7.92 1.64
C PHE A 231 2.82 -7.47 0.25
N PRO A 232 1.54 -7.73 -0.12
CA PRO A 232 0.97 -7.21 -1.37
C PRO A 232 1.06 -5.68 -1.39
N ASP A 233 1.43 -5.07 -2.53
CA ASP A 233 1.42 -3.60 -2.65
C ASP A 233 0.40 -3.07 -3.65
N PHE A 234 -0.85 -3.03 -3.19
CA PHE A 234 -1.97 -2.42 -3.91
C PHE A 234 -3.00 -1.80 -2.95
N PHE A 235 -3.83 -0.92 -3.49
CA PHE A 235 -4.96 -0.29 -2.80
C PHE A 235 -6.17 -0.16 -3.73
N SER A 236 -7.38 -0.07 -3.16
CA SER A 236 -8.61 0.08 -3.95
C SER A 236 -8.71 1.47 -4.59
N ASN A 237 -9.29 1.54 -5.77
CA ASN A 237 -9.62 2.82 -6.39
C ASN A 237 -10.71 3.53 -5.59
N ARG A 238 -10.48 4.79 -5.18
CA ARG A 238 -11.45 5.60 -4.41
C ARG A 238 -12.86 5.62 -5.00
N HIS A 239 -12.97 5.54 -6.33
CA HIS A 239 -14.25 5.57 -7.06
C HIS A 239 -15.03 4.23 -7.01
N ASP A 240 -14.41 3.18 -6.48
CA ASP A 240 -14.98 1.84 -6.35
C ASP A 240 -15.16 1.42 -4.87
N LEU A 241 -14.94 2.34 -3.91
CA LEU A 241 -15.06 2.04 -2.48
C LEU A 241 -16.47 1.63 -2.07
N ASP A 242 -17.50 2.22 -2.67
CA ASP A 242 -18.89 1.88 -2.36
C ASP A 242 -19.23 0.42 -2.73
N ILE A 243 -18.60 -0.11 -3.80
CA ILE A 243 -18.70 -1.53 -4.18
C ILE A 243 -18.13 -2.45 -3.07
N LEU A 244 -17.11 -1.98 -2.33
CA LEU A 244 -16.55 -2.72 -1.19
C LEU A 244 -17.41 -2.58 0.07
N LYS A 245 -17.92 -1.38 0.35
CA LYS A 245 -18.86 -1.11 1.46
C LYS A 245 -20.10 -2.01 1.37
N GLU A 246 -20.75 -2.07 0.21
CA GLU A 246 -21.95 -2.89 -0.04
C GLU A 246 -21.73 -4.39 0.18
N ARG A 247 -20.50 -4.89 -0.04
CA ARG A 247 -20.18 -6.31 0.13
C ARG A 247 -20.07 -6.72 1.59
N CYS A 248 -19.67 -5.80 2.47
CA CYS A 248 -19.46 -6.11 3.88
C CYS A 248 -20.80 -6.18 4.64
N ASP A 249 -21.12 -7.36 5.19
CA ASP A 249 -22.24 -7.48 6.12
C ASP A 249 -21.80 -7.15 7.55
N GLY A 250 -22.56 -6.29 8.24
CA GLY A 250 -22.23 -5.92 9.61
C GLY A 250 -22.38 -7.06 10.62
N GLU A 251 -23.38 -7.92 10.47
CA GLU A 251 -23.60 -9.03 11.39
C GLU A 251 -22.75 -10.25 11.02
N GLU A 252 -22.49 -10.52 9.72
CA GLU A 252 -21.51 -11.55 9.33
C GLU A 252 -20.09 -11.16 9.80
N LEU A 253 -19.68 -9.89 9.62
CA LEU A 253 -18.37 -9.41 10.09
C LEU A 253 -18.27 -9.50 11.63
N LYS A 254 -19.33 -9.14 12.35
CA LYS A 254 -19.38 -9.24 13.81
C LYS A 254 -19.26 -10.69 14.29
N ALA A 255 -20.02 -11.60 13.69
CA ALA A 255 -19.92 -13.03 13.98
C ALA A 255 -18.53 -13.58 13.65
N PHE A 256 -17.94 -13.16 12.53
CA PHE A 256 -16.59 -13.58 12.14
C PHE A 256 -15.50 -13.05 13.09
N LEU A 257 -15.50 -11.75 13.42
CA LEU A 257 -14.52 -11.18 14.35
C LEU A 257 -14.66 -11.75 15.77
N ALA A 258 -15.85 -12.16 16.19
CA ALA A 258 -16.06 -12.87 17.45
C ALA A 258 -15.33 -14.23 17.52
N THR A 259 -14.99 -14.85 16.37
CA THR A 259 -14.14 -16.05 16.33
C THR A 259 -12.65 -15.77 16.56
N ARG A 260 -12.26 -14.50 16.75
CA ARG A 260 -10.87 -14.04 16.97
C ARG A 260 -9.91 -14.56 15.89
N PRO A 261 -10.12 -14.24 14.60
CA PRO A 261 -9.36 -14.81 13.47
C PRO A 261 -7.84 -14.55 13.53
N TRP A 262 -7.40 -13.58 14.33
CA TRP A 262 -5.98 -13.31 14.62
C TRP A 262 -5.29 -14.39 15.48
N THR A 263 -6.02 -15.30 16.14
CA THR A 263 -5.44 -16.45 16.85
C THR A 263 -4.57 -17.30 15.93
N LYS A 264 -5.10 -17.66 14.76
CA LYS A 264 -4.37 -18.35 13.67
C LYS A 264 -3.03 -17.71 13.31
N LEU A 265 -2.89 -16.39 13.44
CA LEU A 265 -1.65 -15.67 13.13
C LEU A 265 -0.56 -15.94 14.18
N SER A 266 -0.94 -16.05 15.46
CA SER A 266 -0.08 -16.49 16.56
C SER A 266 0.16 -18.00 16.49
N ASP A 267 -0.88 -18.83 16.32
CA ASP A 267 -0.78 -20.30 16.26
C ASP A 267 0.11 -20.81 15.12
N THR A 268 0.20 -20.07 14.01
CA THR A 268 1.04 -20.42 12.85
C THR A 268 2.38 -19.67 12.82
N ARG A 269 2.74 -18.95 13.89
CA ARG A 269 4.03 -18.29 14.06
C ARG A 269 5.17 -19.27 13.79
N ARG A 270 6.19 -18.78 13.09
CA ARG A 270 7.51 -19.42 13.07
C ARG A 270 8.39 -18.71 14.08
N THR A 271 9.16 -19.51 14.79
CA THR A 271 10.07 -19.08 15.87
C THR A 271 11.52 -19.37 15.51
N GLU A 272 11.78 -20.30 14.57
CA GLU A 272 13.11 -20.59 13.99
C GLU A 272 13.76 -19.37 13.31
N PHE A 273 15.07 -19.25 13.53
CA PHE A 273 15.96 -18.46 12.67
C PHE A 273 16.43 -19.25 11.46
N PHE A 274 16.42 -18.61 10.29
CA PHE A 274 16.78 -19.19 8.98
C PHE A 274 18.15 -18.69 8.48
N PHE A 275 18.64 -17.56 8.99
CA PHE A 275 19.88 -16.90 8.53
C PHE A 275 20.92 -16.70 9.63
N HIS A 276 20.55 -16.85 10.91
CA HIS A 276 21.46 -16.74 12.05
C HIS A 276 21.27 -17.92 13.00
N ARG A 277 22.32 -18.24 13.75
CA ARG A 277 22.20 -19.04 14.97
C ARG A 277 22.04 -18.08 16.15
N ARG A 278 21.22 -18.45 17.15
CA ARG A 278 20.99 -17.70 18.37
C ARG A 278 22.30 -17.46 19.13
N VAL A 279 23.23 -18.42 19.10
CA VAL A 279 24.58 -18.30 19.69
C VAL A 279 25.51 -17.32 18.96
N ASP A 280 25.25 -17.02 17.68
CA ASP A 280 26.01 -16.03 16.90
C ASP A 280 25.43 -14.61 17.04
N LEU A 281 24.21 -14.48 17.56
CA LEU A 281 23.60 -13.20 17.90
C LEU A 281 24.04 -12.79 19.31
N GLY A 282 24.43 -11.52 19.47
CA GLY A 282 24.73 -10.98 20.79
C GLY A 282 23.48 -10.99 21.68
N HIS A 283 23.64 -11.28 22.98
CA HIS A 283 22.54 -11.35 23.96
C HIS A 283 21.65 -10.09 24.00
N GLU A 284 22.18 -8.91 23.64
CA GLU A 284 21.37 -7.70 23.47
C GLU A 284 20.42 -7.77 22.26
N VAL A 285 20.88 -8.31 21.13
CA VAL A 285 20.08 -8.50 19.91
C VAL A 285 19.01 -9.57 20.13
N VAL A 286 19.37 -10.65 20.81
CA VAL A 286 18.45 -11.74 21.15
C VAL A 286 17.28 -11.22 22.00
N ARG A 287 17.57 -10.55 23.13
CA ARG A 287 16.51 -9.96 23.97
C ARG A 287 15.67 -8.92 23.24
N ALA A 288 16.28 -8.09 22.39
CA ALA A 288 15.54 -7.11 21.59
C ALA A 288 14.66 -7.75 20.48
N LEU A 289 14.86 -9.02 20.14
CA LEU A 289 14.00 -9.82 19.26
C LEU A 289 12.88 -10.53 20.04
N GLU A 290 13.16 -11.00 21.26
CA GLU A 290 12.16 -11.51 22.21
C GLU A 290 11.17 -10.39 22.59
N ASP A 291 11.65 -9.23 23.07
CA ASP A 291 10.88 -8.01 23.35
C ASP A 291 10.03 -7.53 22.16
N TRP A 292 10.51 -7.80 20.94
CA TRP A 292 9.79 -7.47 19.72
C TRP A 292 8.66 -8.45 19.45
N VAL A 293 8.89 -9.75 19.66
CA VAL A 293 7.89 -10.79 19.47
C VAL A 293 6.79 -10.70 20.52
N ASP A 294 7.12 -10.54 21.79
CA ASP A 294 6.14 -10.35 22.86
C ASP A 294 5.20 -9.17 22.54
N PHE A 295 5.79 -8.03 22.16
CA PHE A 295 5.04 -6.86 21.69
C PHE A 295 4.16 -7.18 20.47
N MET A 296 4.61 -8.01 19.54
CA MET A 296 3.84 -8.37 18.35
C MET A 296 2.72 -9.36 18.66
N GLU A 297 2.88 -10.26 19.64
CA GLU A 297 1.83 -11.17 20.12
C GLU A 297 0.76 -10.41 20.91
N GLU A 298 1.14 -9.51 21.82
CA GLU A 298 0.23 -8.57 22.50
C GLU A 298 -0.63 -7.77 21.50
N ASN A 299 -0.07 -7.44 20.33
CA ASN A 299 -0.68 -6.60 19.32
C ASN A 299 -1.10 -7.38 18.05
N VAL A 300 -1.29 -8.71 18.17
CA VAL A 300 -1.61 -9.59 17.02
C VAL A 300 -2.94 -9.23 16.35
N GLU A 301 -3.95 -8.74 17.10
CA GLU A 301 -5.21 -8.23 16.53
C GLU A 301 -4.96 -7.02 15.61
N ALA A 302 -4.07 -6.11 16.03
CA ALA A 302 -3.72 -4.93 15.26
C ALA A 302 -2.99 -5.28 13.96
N LEU A 303 -2.03 -6.22 14.04
CA LEU A 303 -1.35 -6.77 12.87
C LEU A 303 -2.33 -7.46 11.93
N TRP A 304 -3.23 -8.30 12.46
CA TRP A 304 -4.24 -8.99 11.65
C TRP A 304 -5.17 -7.99 10.94
N HIS A 305 -5.68 -6.97 11.64
CA HIS A 305 -6.50 -5.93 11.01
C HIS A 305 -5.73 -5.11 9.96
N ALA A 306 -4.46 -4.79 10.20
CA ALA A 306 -3.61 -4.09 9.24
C ALA A 306 -3.31 -4.94 7.99
N THR A 307 -3.31 -6.27 8.13
CA THR A 307 -3.06 -7.23 7.05
C THR A 307 -4.33 -7.78 6.39
N HIS A 308 -5.53 -7.48 6.92
CA HIS A 308 -6.83 -7.97 6.43
C HIS A 308 -7.86 -6.83 6.36
N TRP A 309 -7.50 -5.72 5.71
CA TRP A 309 -8.30 -4.50 5.77
C TRP A 309 -9.54 -4.56 4.87
N VAL A 310 -10.70 -4.85 5.47
CA VAL A 310 -12.01 -4.65 4.83
C VAL A 310 -12.42 -3.19 4.96
N VAL A 311 -12.84 -2.59 3.84
CA VAL A 311 -13.44 -1.24 3.77
C VAL A 311 -14.82 -1.26 4.40
N LEU A 312 -15.06 -0.33 5.32
CA LEU A 312 -16.31 -0.20 6.06
C LEU A 312 -16.98 1.12 5.74
N ASP A 313 -18.31 1.12 5.74
CA ASP A 313 -19.08 2.35 5.58
C ASP A 313 -19.15 3.14 6.89
N ARG A 314 -18.43 4.26 6.98
CA ARG A 314 -18.41 5.12 8.18
C ARG A 314 -19.77 5.78 8.44
N ASP A 315 -20.57 5.98 7.40
CA ASP A 315 -21.90 6.58 7.47
C ASP A 315 -23.00 5.52 7.72
N SER A 316 -22.61 4.25 7.89
CA SER A 316 -23.53 3.14 8.12
C SER A 316 -24.40 3.37 9.35
N THR A 317 -25.69 3.07 9.21
CA THR A 317 -26.63 3.02 10.33
C THR A 317 -26.26 1.97 11.38
N SER A 318 -25.39 1.00 11.05
CA SER A 318 -24.88 0.01 12.00
C SER A 318 -23.87 0.63 12.98
N LYS A 319 -24.29 0.76 14.25
CA LYS A 319 -23.41 1.15 15.38
C LYS A 319 -22.16 0.25 15.47
N PHE A 320 -22.27 -1.03 15.11
CA PHE A 320 -21.14 -1.96 15.07
C PHE A 320 -20.13 -1.59 13.98
N ILE A 321 -20.57 -1.34 12.75
CA ILE A 321 -19.68 -0.97 11.63
C ILE A 321 -18.90 0.30 11.96
N ARG A 322 -19.58 1.36 12.41
CA ARG A 322 -18.95 2.64 12.75
C ARG A 322 -17.90 2.49 13.86
N LYS A 323 -18.26 1.87 14.99
CA LYS A 323 -17.32 1.60 16.10
C LYS A 323 -16.13 0.74 15.65
N THR A 324 -16.37 -0.27 14.81
CA THR A 324 -15.32 -1.17 14.31
C THR A 324 -14.34 -0.45 13.39
N SER A 325 -14.83 0.45 12.52
CA SER A 325 -13.99 1.28 11.64
C SER A 325 -13.04 2.16 12.46
N VAL A 326 -13.58 2.91 13.43
CA VAL A 326 -12.79 3.81 14.29
C VAL A 326 -11.81 3.04 15.18
N ARG A 327 -12.25 1.95 15.84
CA ARG A 327 -11.38 1.08 16.66
C ARG A 327 -10.18 0.58 15.86
N ARG A 328 -10.42 0.01 14.67
CA ARG A 328 -9.37 -0.59 13.83
C ARG A 328 -8.33 0.44 13.38
N LEU A 329 -8.77 1.66 13.04
CA LEU A 329 -7.88 2.76 12.66
C LEU A 329 -7.01 3.21 13.85
N LYS A 330 -7.63 3.56 14.99
CA LYS A 330 -6.91 4.00 16.20
C LYS A 330 -5.93 2.94 16.70
N LEU A 331 -6.31 1.66 16.63
CA LEU A 331 -5.45 0.53 16.96
C LEU A 331 -4.25 0.42 15.99
N HIS A 332 -4.48 0.50 14.68
CA HIS A 332 -3.41 0.46 13.68
C HIS A 332 -2.40 1.61 13.87
N GLU A 333 -2.85 2.85 14.05
CA GLU A 333 -1.98 4.01 14.22
C GLU A 333 -1.15 3.94 15.52
N SER A 334 -1.78 3.55 16.63
CA SER A 334 -1.12 3.37 17.93
C SER A 334 0.00 2.32 17.84
N VAL A 335 -0.28 1.17 17.22
CA VAL A 335 0.71 0.10 17.05
C VAL A 335 1.79 0.48 16.04
N ARG A 336 1.45 1.12 14.91
CA ARG A 336 2.41 1.59 13.90
C ARG A 336 3.45 2.55 14.50
N LYS A 337 3.05 3.47 15.38
CA LYS A 337 3.98 4.36 16.10
C LYS A 337 4.96 3.57 16.99
N LYS A 338 4.48 2.59 17.75
CA LYS A 338 5.31 1.72 18.61
C LYS A 338 6.25 0.82 17.80
N VAL A 339 5.78 0.29 16.67
CA VAL A 339 6.54 -0.48 15.67
C VAL A 339 7.73 0.34 15.15
N ILE A 340 7.51 1.57 14.70
CA ILE A 340 8.57 2.44 14.16
C ILE A 340 9.63 2.77 15.23
N ALA A 341 9.18 3.04 16.47
CA ALA A 341 10.10 3.30 17.59
C ALA A 341 10.96 2.07 17.92
N ARG A 342 10.36 0.87 18.00
CA ARG A 342 11.09 -0.39 18.25
C ARG A 342 12.03 -0.76 17.10
N ASP A 343 11.58 -0.61 15.84
CA ASP A 343 12.43 -0.73 14.65
C ASP A 343 13.68 0.17 14.77
N LYS A 344 13.52 1.45 15.15
CA LYS A 344 14.63 2.40 15.28
C LYS A 344 15.64 2.00 16.38
N GLN A 345 15.21 1.34 17.45
CA GLN A 345 16.14 0.81 18.46
C GLN A 345 16.84 -0.46 17.97
N LEU A 346 16.09 -1.42 17.44
CA LEU A 346 16.63 -2.70 16.99
C LEU A 346 17.63 -2.52 15.83
N LYS A 347 17.46 -1.51 14.95
CA LYS A 347 18.46 -1.10 13.93
C LYS A 347 19.84 -0.71 14.49
N LYS A 348 19.94 -0.30 15.76
CA LYS A 348 21.22 0.12 16.37
C LYS A 348 22.08 -1.05 16.79
N VAL A 349 21.46 -2.20 17.09
CA VAL A 349 22.10 -3.35 17.72
C VAL A 349 22.11 -4.58 16.81
N ALA A 350 21.07 -4.79 16.01
CA ALA A 350 20.92 -5.97 15.16
C ALA A 350 21.57 -5.80 13.78
N PRO A 351 22.23 -6.84 13.24
CA PRO A 351 22.71 -6.82 11.87
C PRO A 351 21.53 -6.80 10.88
N ALA A 352 21.68 -6.09 9.76
CA ALA A 352 20.60 -5.86 8.78
C ALA A 352 19.98 -7.15 8.20
N SER A 353 20.70 -8.27 8.26
CA SER A 353 20.23 -9.60 7.86
C SER A 353 19.04 -10.10 8.70
N VAL A 354 18.89 -9.66 9.95
CA VAL A 354 17.77 -10.03 10.85
C VAL A 354 16.40 -9.61 10.30
N TRP A 355 16.34 -8.62 9.40
CA TRP A 355 15.09 -8.23 8.71
C TRP A 355 14.55 -9.26 7.72
N ASN A 356 15.35 -10.26 7.38
CA ASN A 356 14.94 -11.37 6.54
C ASN A 356 14.34 -12.53 7.35
N GLU A 357 14.50 -12.53 8.67
CA GLU A 357 14.13 -13.66 9.53
C GLU A 357 12.62 -13.90 9.59
N PRO A 358 12.14 -15.13 9.36
CA PRO A 358 10.75 -15.51 9.61
C PRO A 358 10.36 -15.35 11.09
N GLY A 359 11.27 -15.73 12.00
CA GLY A 359 11.08 -15.72 13.46
C GLY A 359 10.67 -14.37 14.05
N ARG A 360 10.98 -13.26 13.36
CA ARG A 360 10.76 -11.91 13.85
C ARG A 360 9.30 -11.42 13.75
N TRP A 361 8.54 -11.86 12.73
CA TRP A 361 7.37 -11.14 12.20
C TRP A 361 7.68 -9.73 11.62
N LYS A 362 6.85 -9.33 10.65
CA LYS A 362 6.95 -8.06 9.91
C LYS A 362 5.63 -7.29 10.01
N PHE A 363 5.67 -6.01 10.39
CA PHE A 363 4.49 -5.14 10.36
C PHE A 363 4.36 -4.43 8.99
N PRO A 364 3.16 -4.33 8.39
CA PRO A 364 2.99 -3.65 7.11
C PRO A 364 3.04 -2.12 7.29
N LYS A 365 3.80 -1.42 6.45
CA LYS A 365 3.94 0.06 6.51
C LYS A 365 2.67 0.82 6.15
N ARG A 366 1.85 0.24 5.25
CA ARG A 366 0.53 0.68 4.78
C ARG A 366 -0.47 -0.47 4.95
N ILE A 367 -1.73 -0.20 5.33
CA ILE A 367 -2.82 -1.20 5.47
C ILE A 367 -3.05 -2.03 4.19
N ARG A 368 -3.35 -3.33 4.31
CA ARG A 368 -3.47 -4.27 3.18
C ARG A 368 -4.91 -4.71 2.94
N TYR A 369 -5.50 -4.17 1.88
CA TYR A 369 -6.90 -4.38 1.50
C TYR A 369 -7.26 -5.86 1.33
N TRP A 370 -8.33 -6.31 1.99
CA TRP A 370 -9.02 -7.57 1.72
C TRP A 370 -10.22 -7.26 0.84
N VAL A 371 -10.08 -7.53 -0.46
CA VAL A 371 -11.17 -7.36 -1.43
C VAL A 371 -12.16 -8.48 -1.24
N LEU A 372 -13.28 -8.20 -0.56
CA LEU A 372 -14.38 -9.14 -0.41
C LEU A 372 -14.95 -9.52 -1.77
N VAL A 373 -15.32 -10.79 -1.91
CA VAL A 373 -15.98 -11.32 -3.10
C VAL A 373 -17.44 -10.80 -3.12
N SER A 374 -17.98 -10.51 -4.31
CA SER A 374 -19.39 -10.11 -4.45
C SER A 374 -20.34 -11.16 -3.86
N ARG A 375 -21.43 -10.72 -3.18
CA ARG A 375 -22.49 -11.62 -2.69
C ARG A 375 -23.26 -12.34 -3.80
N SER A 376 -23.08 -11.96 -5.08
CA SER A 376 -23.58 -12.70 -6.24
C SER A 376 -22.66 -13.84 -6.71
N HIS A 377 -21.49 -14.02 -6.07
CA HIS A 377 -20.53 -15.06 -6.40
C HIS A 377 -20.78 -16.32 -5.55
N THR A 378 -21.47 -17.30 -6.13
CA THR A 378 -21.65 -18.64 -5.55
C THR A 378 -20.46 -19.57 -5.82
N LYS A 379 -20.17 -20.51 -4.91
CA LYS A 379 -19.09 -21.50 -5.07
C LYS A 379 -19.37 -22.42 -6.27
N PRO A 380 -18.35 -22.81 -7.07
CA PRO A 380 -18.52 -23.70 -8.22
C PRO A 380 -19.31 -24.97 -7.86
N GLY A 381 -20.29 -25.34 -8.68
CA GLY A 381 -21.15 -26.50 -8.45
C GLY A 381 -22.20 -26.34 -7.34
N THR A 382 -22.33 -25.15 -6.73
CA THR A 382 -23.33 -24.87 -5.69
C THR A 382 -24.03 -23.53 -5.91
N ASN A 383 -25.15 -23.33 -5.20
CA ASN A 383 -25.81 -22.03 -5.07
C ASN A 383 -25.47 -21.32 -3.74
N ALA A 384 -24.43 -21.76 -3.04
CA ALA A 384 -24.00 -21.17 -1.76
C ALA A 384 -22.95 -20.07 -1.97
N ASN A 385 -23.04 -19.00 -1.17
CA ASN A 385 -22.03 -17.95 -1.12
C ASN A 385 -20.83 -18.38 -0.27
N TYR A 386 -19.67 -17.77 -0.50
CA TYR A 386 -18.50 -17.92 0.39
C TYR A 386 -18.71 -17.14 1.68
N SER A 387 -18.61 -17.84 2.82
CA SER A 387 -18.54 -17.18 4.13
C SER A 387 -17.27 -16.36 4.27
N LEU A 388 -17.26 -15.35 5.16
CA LEU A 388 -16.05 -14.59 5.47
C LEU A 388 -14.85 -15.47 5.85
N LYS A 389 -15.07 -16.57 6.59
CA LYS A 389 -14.01 -17.53 6.94
C LYS A 389 -13.35 -18.14 5.70
N GLU A 390 -14.15 -18.67 4.78
CA GLU A 390 -13.64 -19.26 3.53
C GLU A 390 -12.95 -18.21 2.65
N GLN A 391 -13.45 -16.98 2.65
CA GLN A 391 -12.81 -15.88 1.92
C GLN A 391 -11.44 -15.49 2.51
N VAL A 392 -11.26 -15.53 3.84
CA VAL A 392 -9.93 -15.36 4.48
C VAL A 392 -9.01 -16.53 4.15
N GLU A 393 -9.49 -17.77 4.24
CA GLU A 393 -8.65 -18.95 3.93
C GLU A 393 -8.14 -18.93 2.47
N LEU A 394 -8.98 -18.51 1.52
CA LEU A 394 -8.58 -18.30 0.12
C LEU A 394 -7.67 -17.08 -0.09
N LEU A 395 -7.79 -16.04 0.74
CA LEU A 395 -6.89 -14.88 0.73
C LEU A 395 -5.50 -15.27 1.26
N ASP A 396 -5.45 -15.92 2.42
CA ASP A 396 -4.24 -16.38 3.09
C ASP A 396 -3.42 -17.32 2.20
N ALA A 397 -4.09 -18.28 1.56
CA ALA A 397 -3.44 -19.24 0.66
C ALA A 397 -2.85 -18.57 -0.60
N ARG A 398 -3.47 -17.48 -1.09
CA ARG A 398 -2.97 -16.71 -2.23
C ARG A 398 -1.86 -15.72 -1.83
N GLU A 399 -1.92 -15.18 -0.63
CA GLU A 399 -1.11 -14.06 -0.16
C GLU A 399 -0.48 -14.37 1.22
N PRO A 400 0.38 -15.41 1.32
CA PRO A 400 0.83 -16.00 2.61
C PRO A 400 1.60 -15.04 3.53
N ALA A 401 2.10 -13.91 3.00
CA ALA A 401 2.68 -12.84 3.79
C ALA A 401 1.71 -12.25 4.83
N ARG A 402 0.39 -12.29 4.57
CA ARG A 402 -0.65 -11.87 5.53
C ARG A 402 -0.64 -12.71 6.81
N LEU A 403 -0.15 -13.95 6.73
CA LEU A 403 0.09 -14.85 7.87
C LEU A 403 1.58 -15.00 8.22
N GLN A 404 2.43 -14.01 7.91
CA GLN A 404 3.89 -14.10 8.15
C GLN A 404 4.53 -15.37 7.55
N TRP A 405 3.99 -15.88 6.44
CA TRP A 405 4.36 -17.15 5.81
C TRP A 405 4.16 -18.41 6.69
N GLY A 406 3.47 -18.30 7.83
CA GLY A 406 3.15 -19.41 8.73
C GLY A 406 2.37 -20.55 8.07
N ALA A 407 1.50 -20.21 7.12
CA ALA A 407 0.70 -21.14 6.32
C ALA A 407 1.45 -21.81 5.15
N CYS A 408 2.67 -21.40 4.82
CA CYS A 408 3.48 -22.10 3.82
C CYS A 408 3.87 -23.49 4.34
N SER A 409 3.81 -24.52 3.48
CA SER A 409 4.13 -25.90 3.83
C SER A 409 5.64 -26.21 3.86
N SER A 410 6.45 -25.52 3.06
CA SER A 410 7.91 -25.72 2.97
C SER A 410 8.69 -24.43 3.20
N ASP A 411 9.99 -24.56 3.49
CA ASP A 411 10.88 -23.43 3.73
C ASP A 411 11.09 -22.58 2.48
N GLU A 412 11.22 -23.23 1.32
CA GLU A 412 11.38 -22.57 0.02
C GLU A 412 10.20 -21.63 -0.24
N ALA A 413 8.98 -22.07 0.07
CA ALA A 413 7.77 -21.25 -0.03
C ALA A 413 7.71 -20.11 1.01
N ARG A 414 8.33 -20.28 2.19
CA ARG A 414 8.43 -19.21 3.21
C ARG A 414 9.35 -18.09 2.77
N ILE A 415 10.48 -18.43 2.14
CA ILE A 415 11.51 -17.45 1.75
C ILE A 415 11.46 -17.01 0.28
N ALA A 416 10.55 -17.55 -0.54
CA ALA A 416 10.44 -17.23 -1.97
C ALA A 416 10.31 -15.72 -2.27
N HIS A 417 9.79 -14.94 -1.33
CA HIS A 417 9.66 -13.48 -1.41
C HIS A 417 10.98 -12.70 -1.20
N LEU A 418 12.03 -13.35 -0.70
CA LEU A 418 13.35 -12.77 -0.46
C LEU A 418 14.22 -12.85 -1.72
N PRO A 419 15.17 -11.91 -1.92
CA PRO A 419 16.06 -11.91 -3.07
C PRO A 419 16.98 -13.13 -3.08
N GLU A 420 17.46 -13.52 -4.25
CA GLU A 420 18.25 -14.75 -4.44
C GLU A 420 19.63 -14.71 -3.74
N ASP A 421 20.25 -13.53 -3.63
CA ASP A 421 21.46 -13.31 -2.84
C ASP A 421 21.22 -13.39 -1.32
N VAL A 422 20.01 -13.05 -0.85
CA VAL A 422 19.61 -13.26 0.55
C VAL A 422 19.33 -14.73 0.82
N ARG A 423 18.57 -15.41 -0.06
CA ARG A 423 18.29 -16.85 0.07
C ARG A 423 19.55 -17.72 0.04
N ARG A 424 20.65 -17.26 -0.56
CA ARG A 424 21.96 -17.95 -0.54
C ARG A 424 22.67 -17.89 0.83
N LYS A 425 22.14 -17.16 1.81
CA LYS A 425 22.71 -16.99 3.17
C LYS A 425 22.00 -17.86 4.23
N LEU A 426 21.14 -18.78 3.82
CA LEU A 426 20.45 -19.69 4.75
C LEU A 426 21.46 -20.58 5.48
N ILE A 427 21.21 -20.82 6.76
CA ILE A 427 21.91 -21.86 7.52
C ILE A 427 21.23 -23.23 7.33
N PRO A 428 21.99 -24.35 7.42
CA PRO A 428 21.42 -25.70 7.34
C PRO A 428 20.32 -25.92 8.38
N SER A 429 19.25 -26.62 8.01
CA SER A 429 18.09 -26.84 8.90
C SER A 429 18.45 -27.47 10.25
N GLY A 430 19.37 -28.44 10.27
CA GLY A 430 19.89 -29.05 11.50
C GLY A 430 20.85 -28.19 12.33
N GLN A 431 20.99 -26.90 12.00
CA GLN A 431 21.79 -25.91 12.74
C GLN A 431 20.97 -24.67 13.12
N ARG A 432 19.64 -24.70 12.91
CA ARG A 432 18.75 -23.59 13.27
C ARG A 432 18.37 -23.68 14.74
N ASP A 433 18.36 -22.52 15.39
CA ASP A 433 17.89 -22.34 16.75
C ASP A 433 16.52 -21.66 16.71
N TYR A 434 15.69 -21.88 17.73
CA TYR A 434 14.44 -21.14 17.91
C TYR A 434 14.73 -19.81 18.63
N LEU A 435 13.90 -18.79 18.39
CA LEU A 435 13.93 -17.54 19.14
C LEU A 435 13.60 -17.75 20.62
N ASP A 436 12.87 -18.81 20.96
CA ASP A 436 12.29 -18.99 22.28
C ASP A 436 13.07 -20.04 23.14
N ASP A 437 14.25 -20.49 22.67
CA ASP A 437 15.16 -21.46 23.33
C ASP A 437 16.05 -20.86 24.45
#